data_AF-A0A2M7QSV1-F1
#
_entry.id   AF-A0A2M7QSV1-F1
#
_cell.length_a   1.000
_cell.length_b   1.000
_cell.length_c   1.000
_cell.angle_alpha   90.00
_cell.angle_beta   90.00
_cell.angle_gamma   90.00
#
_symmetry.space_group_name_H-M   'P 1'
#
loop_
_entity.id
_entity.type
_entity.pdbx_description
1 polymer ?
#
loop_
_entity_poly.entity_id
_entity_poly.type
_entity_poly.pdbx_seq_one_letter_code
_entity_poly.pdbx_strand_id
1 'polypeptide(L)'
;MVEIIKDTDPPEDFKPEIASDPNVFDGKWFLVFATQDKGTGIAYYAIRETRREINLSRETDAKWVEAESPYVLKDQKLKSWIYVKAIDKAGNERIAVLPPRYPLSWYENYLIWVIIILIALIVISGFLIYRFYGGKNSR
;
A
#
# COMPACT_ATOMS: atom_id res chain seq x y z
N MET A 1 -48.51 -3.10 -4.02
CA MET A 1 -47.21 -2.63 -4.54
C MET A 1 -46.31 -2.50 -3.33
N VAL A 2 -45.26 -3.31 -3.20
CA VAL A 2 -44.31 -3.18 -2.08
C VAL A 2 -43.30 -2.13 -2.51
N GLU A 3 -43.21 -1.04 -1.76
CA GLU A 3 -42.22 0.01 -2.00
C GLU A 3 -40.84 -0.56 -1.64
N ILE A 4 -39.98 -0.77 -2.64
CA ILE A 4 -38.62 -1.25 -2.41
C ILE A 4 -37.81 -0.04 -1.96
N ILE A 5 -37.65 0.12 -0.65
CA ILE A 5 -36.78 1.15 -0.08
C ILE A 5 -35.34 0.78 -0.46
N LYS A 6 -34.71 1.64 -1.27
CA LYS A 6 -33.31 1.46 -1.66
C LYS A 6 -32.43 1.84 -0.47
N ASP A 7 -31.60 0.91 -0.04
CA ASP A 7 -30.56 1.15 0.96
C ASP A 7 -29.47 2.06 0.36
N THR A 8 -29.17 3.13 1.07
CA THR A 8 -28.14 4.12 0.70
C THR A 8 -27.10 4.31 1.79
N ASP A 9 -27.24 3.60 2.92
CA ASP A 9 -26.34 3.76 4.04
C ASP A 9 -25.12 2.86 3.85
N PRO A 10 -23.89 3.40 3.95
CA PRO A 10 -22.70 2.58 3.89
C PRO A 10 -22.56 1.67 5.12
N PRO A 11 -21.84 0.54 5.00
CA PRO A 11 -21.50 -0.32 6.14
C PRO A 11 -20.96 0.46 7.33
N GLU A 12 -21.12 -0.09 8.54
CA GLU A 12 -20.64 0.54 9.77
C GLU A 12 -19.12 0.72 9.77
N ASP A 13 -18.65 1.69 10.56
CA ASP A 13 -17.21 1.90 10.76
C ASP A 13 -16.61 0.69 11.48
N PHE A 14 -15.42 0.28 11.01
CA PHE A 14 -14.72 -0.88 11.54
C PHE A 14 -13.22 -0.66 11.57
N LYS A 15 -12.55 -1.49 12.36
CA LYS A 15 -11.10 -1.42 12.57
C LYS A 15 -10.46 -2.78 12.26
N PRO A 16 -9.82 -2.93 11.09
CA PRO A 16 -8.99 -4.08 10.81
C PRO A 16 -7.79 -4.15 11.76
N GLU A 17 -7.36 -5.36 12.09
CA GLU A 17 -6.24 -5.64 12.99
C GLU A 17 -5.22 -6.57 12.34
N ILE A 18 -3.95 -6.23 12.47
CA ILE A 18 -2.83 -7.06 11.98
C ILE A 18 -2.29 -7.90 13.13
N ALA A 19 -2.28 -9.21 12.94
CA ALA A 19 -1.81 -10.21 13.90
C ALA A 19 -0.83 -11.20 13.25
N SER A 20 -0.10 -11.93 14.10
CA SER A 20 0.75 -13.06 13.72
C SER A 20 0.70 -14.09 14.84
N ASP A 21 0.53 -15.36 14.49
CA ASP A 21 0.54 -16.47 15.46
C ASP A 21 1.34 -17.63 14.86
N PRO A 22 2.33 -18.21 15.55
CA PRO A 22 3.11 -19.34 15.03
C PRO A 22 2.26 -20.55 14.60
N ASN A 23 1.07 -20.71 15.18
CA ASN A 23 0.14 -21.79 14.88
C ASN A 23 -0.84 -21.45 13.74
N VAL A 24 -0.81 -20.22 13.22
CA VAL A 24 -1.73 -19.74 12.17
C VAL A 24 -0.90 -19.21 11.00
N PHE A 25 -1.14 -19.74 9.81
CA PHE A 25 -0.41 -19.37 8.58
C PHE A 25 1.12 -19.42 8.72
N ASP A 26 1.65 -20.38 9.48
CA ASP A 26 3.08 -20.56 9.75
C ASP A 26 3.77 -19.30 10.34
N GLY A 27 3.06 -18.55 11.19
CA GLY A 27 3.60 -17.32 11.80
C GLY A 27 3.64 -16.11 10.89
N LYS A 28 3.05 -16.18 9.68
CA LYS A 28 2.95 -15.03 8.78
C LYS A 28 2.03 -13.96 9.35
N TRP A 29 2.27 -12.71 8.98
CA TRP A 29 1.36 -11.61 9.26
C TRP A 29 0.07 -11.77 8.47
N PHE A 30 -1.04 -11.67 9.15
CA PHE A 30 -2.38 -11.69 8.58
C PHE A 30 -3.23 -10.54 9.13
N LEU A 31 -4.27 -10.20 8.39
CA LEU A 31 -5.21 -9.14 8.68
C LEU A 31 -6.56 -9.76 9.04
N VAL A 32 -7.12 -9.34 10.17
CA VAL A 32 -8.46 -9.70 10.61
C VAL A 32 -9.33 -8.47 10.50
N PHE A 33 -10.53 -8.62 9.95
CA PHE A 33 -11.50 -7.54 9.82
C PHE A 33 -12.91 -8.12 9.81
N ALA A 34 -13.85 -7.31 10.29
CA ALA A 34 -15.27 -7.55 10.16
C ALA A 34 -15.99 -6.21 10.32
N THR A 35 -17.07 -6.03 9.58
CA THR A 35 -18.05 -4.97 9.81
C THR A 35 -19.46 -5.52 9.66
N GLN A 36 -20.45 -4.69 9.97
CA GLN A 36 -21.86 -5.00 9.81
C GLN A 36 -22.51 -3.92 8.95
N ASP A 37 -23.56 -4.30 8.24
CA ASP A 37 -24.46 -3.37 7.60
C ASP A 37 -25.89 -3.70 8.07
N LYS A 38 -26.63 -2.66 8.49
CA LYS A 38 -27.97 -2.79 9.07
C LYS A 38 -29.08 -2.86 8.03
N GLY A 39 -28.79 -2.45 6.80
CA GLY A 39 -29.75 -2.51 5.71
C GLY A 39 -29.74 -3.88 5.04
N THR A 40 -28.88 -4.04 4.05
CA THR A 40 -28.84 -5.24 3.19
C THR A 40 -27.79 -6.28 3.58
N GLY A 41 -26.87 -5.91 4.47
CA GLY A 41 -25.77 -6.74 4.94
C GLY A 41 -24.59 -6.74 3.97
N ILE A 42 -23.45 -7.29 4.42
CA ILE A 42 -22.21 -7.30 3.65
C ILE A 42 -22.30 -8.30 2.49
N ALA A 43 -21.86 -7.86 1.30
CA ALA A 43 -21.69 -8.71 0.14
C ALA A 43 -20.30 -9.34 0.11
N TYR A 44 -19.25 -8.51 0.15
CA TYR A 44 -17.86 -8.97 0.13
C TYR A 44 -16.90 -7.90 0.66
N TYR A 45 -15.64 -8.30 0.84
CA TYR A 45 -14.55 -7.39 1.16
C TYR A 45 -13.50 -7.42 0.06
N ALA A 46 -12.81 -6.30 -0.13
CA ALA A 46 -11.67 -6.21 -1.01
C ALA A 46 -10.50 -5.50 -0.32
N ILE A 47 -9.29 -5.96 -0.59
CA ILE A 47 -8.06 -5.46 0.02
C ILE A 47 -7.14 -4.91 -1.05
N ARG A 48 -6.44 -3.83 -0.68
CA ARG A 48 -5.33 -3.29 -1.46
C ARG A 48 -4.14 -3.00 -0.56
N GLU A 49 -2.99 -3.55 -0.94
CA GLU A 49 -1.68 -3.28 -0.32
C GLU A 49 -0.83 -2.42 -1.27
N THR A 50 -0.31 -1.28 -0.79
CA THR A 50 0.50 -0.38 -1.62
C THR A 50 1.59 0.32 -0.82
N ARG A 51 2.77 0.50 -1.44
CA ARG A 51 3.91 1.19 -0.83
C ARG A 51 3.71 2.70 -0.63
N ARG A 52 2.70 3.27 -1.28
CA ARG A 52 2.40 4.70 -1.25
C ARG A 52 0.97 4.90 -0.81
N GLU A 53 0.75 5.96 -0.06
CA GLU A 53 -0.59 6.47 0.21
C GLU A 53 -1.27 6.84 -1.12
N ILE A 54 -2.54 6.49 -1.27
CA ILE A 54 -3.32 6.73 -2.48
C ILE A 54 -4.47 7.68 -2.21
N ASN A 55 -4.83 8.48 -3.22
CA ASN A 55 -6.03 9.29 -3.19
C ASN A 55 -7.23 8.41 -3.62
N LEU A 56 -8.03 7.97 -2.64
CA LEU A 56 -9.15 7.06 -2.87
C LEU A 56 -10.19 7.59 -3.88
N SER A 57 -10.38 8.90 -3.98
CA SER A 57 -11.33 9.51 -4.94
C SER A 57 -10.91 9.37 -6.41
N ARG A 58 -9.66 8.99 -6.68
CA ARG A 58 -9.11 8.82 -8.04
C ARG A 58 -8.74 7.38 -8.36
N GLU A 59 -9.08 6.46 -7.46
CA GLU A 59 -8.69 5.06 -7.60
C GLU A 59 -9.77 4.24 -8.32
N THR A 60 -9.31 3.18 -8.99
CA THR A 60 -10.15 2.29 -9.78
C THR A 60 -10.22 0.91 -9.12
N ASP A 61 -11.30 0.18 -9.36
CA ASP A 61 -11.52 -1.14 -8.75
C ASP A 61 -10.53 -2.21 -9.24
N ALA A 62 -9.87 -2.00 -10.38
CA ALA A 62 -8.93 -2.96 -10.99
C ALA A 62 -7.71 -3.31 -10.11
N LYS A 63 -7.41 -2.54 -9.05
CA LYS A 63 -6.29 -2.79 -8.13
C LYS A 63 -6.72 -3.39 -6.79
N TRP A 64 -8.02 -3.53 -6.56
CA TRP A 64 -8.55 -4.17 -5.37
C TRP A 64 -8.66 -5.67 -5.60
N VAL A 65 -8.41 -6.46 -4.56
CA VAL A 65 -8.48 -7.91 -4.62
C VAL A 65 -9.52 -8.35 -3.61
N GLU A 66 -10.55 -9.07 -4.06
CA GLU A 66 -11.52 -9.69 -3.15
C GLU A 66 -10.80 -10.59 -2.13
N ALA A 67 -11.21 -10.49 -0.87
CA ALA A 67 -10.54 -11.16 0.23
C ALA A 67 -11.53 -11.52 1.34
N GLU A 68 -11.20 -12.58 2.06
CA GLU A 68 -11.90 -13.00 3.27
C GLU A 68 -11.02 -12.75 4.50
N SER A 69 -11.66 -12.69 5.67
CA SER A 69 -10.96 -12.58 6.95
C SER A 69 -10.86 -13.97 7.59
N PRO A 70 -9.68 -14.41 8.06
CA PRO A 70 -8.40 -13.69 8.02
C PRO A 70 -7.72 -13.69 6.62
N TYR A 71 -7.05 -12.58 6.28
CA TYR A 71 -6.29 -12.43 5.03
C TYR A 71 -4.77 -12.42 5.28
N VAL A 72 -4.03 -13.34 4.67
CA VAL A 72 -2.55 -13.34 4.75
C VAL A 72 -1.99 -12.19 3.93
N LEU A 73 -1.25 -11.29 4.59
CA LEU A 73 -0.69 -10.10 3.92
C LEU A 73 0.33 -10.51 2.85
N LYS A 74 0.32 -9.84 1.69
CA LYS A 74 1.39 -10.03 0.70
C LYS A 74 2.67 -9.37 1.18
N ASP A 75 2.56 -8.20 1.82
CA ASP A 75 3.69 -7.51 2.41
C ASP A 75 4.00 -7.97 3.84
N GLN A 76 4.72 -9.08 3.94
CA GLN A 76 5.21 -9.62 5.22
C GLN A 76 6.24 -8.72 5.93
N LYS A 77 6.64 -7.58 5.34
CA LYS A 77 7.53 -6.59 5.95
C LYS A 77 6.78 -5.39 6.55
N LEU A 78 5.46 -5.32 6.44
CA LEU A 78 4.59 -4.27 7.00
C LEU A 78 5.02 -2.82 6.63
N LYS A 79 5.53 -2.62 5.41
CA LYS A 79 5.85 -1.30 4.83
C LYS A 79 4.81 -0.80 3.83
N SER A 80 3.72 -1.53 3.63
CA SER A 80 2.60 -1.13 2.79
C SER A 80 1.50 -0.46 3.60
N TRP A 81 0.87 0.55 3.02
CA TRP A 81 -0.48 0.94 3.37
C TRP A 81 -1.44 -0.19 3.00
N ILE A 82 -2.38 -0.46 3.89
CA ILE A 82 -3.41 -1.48 3.71
C ILE A 82 -4.76 -0.79 3.73
N TYR A 83 -5.53 -0.99 2.67
CA TYR A 83 -6.89 -0.49 2.55
C TYR A 83 -7.83 -1.69 2.55
N VAL A 84 -8.86 -1.66 3.38
CA VAL A 84 -9.91 -2.68 3.45
C VAL A 84 -11.22 -2.03 3.07
N LYS A 85 -11.78 -2.44 1.93
CA LYS A 85 -13.07 -2.00 1.42
C LYS A 85 -14.11 -3.06 1.79
N ALA A 86 -15.18 -2.68 2.47
CA ALA A 86 -16.38 -3.48 2.67
C ALA A 86 -17.47 -2.96 1.74
N ILE A 87 -18.13 -3.88 1.02
CA ILE A 87 -19.20 -3.56 0.08
C ILE A 87 -20.46 -4.30 0.54
N ASP A 88 -21.56 -3.58 0.72
CA ASP A 88 -22.86 -4.21 1.04
C ASP A 88 -23.56 -4.75 -0.22
N LYS A 89 -24.72 -5.39 -0.05
CA LYS A 89 -25.49 -5.93 -1.18
C LYS A 89 -26.22 -4.86 -2.00
N ALA A 90 -26.31 -3.63 -1.50
CA ALA A 90 -26.83 -2.47 -2.23
C ALA A 90 -25.75 -1.74 -3.05
N GLY A 91 -24.47 -2.08 -2.84
CA GLY A 91 -23.31 -1.48 -3.49
C GLY A 91 -22.73 -0.27 -2.76
N ASN A 92 -23.14 0.02 -1.52
CA ASN A 92 -22.48 1.06 -0.72
C ASN A 92 -21.15 0.54 -0.18
N GLU A 93 -20.18 1.45 -0.07
CA GLU A 93 -18.81 1.11 0.29
C GLU A 93 -18.37 1.79 1.59
N ARG A 94 -17.59 1.07 2.40
CA ARG A 94 -16.83 1.62 3.53
C ARG A 94 -15.37 1.21 3.39
N ILE A 95 -14.45 2.17 3.55
CA ILE A 95 -13.01 1.90 3.48
C ILE A 95 -12.36 2.19 4.83
N ALA A 96 -11.70 1.19 5.41
CA ALA A 96 -10.79 1.34 6.54
C ALA A 96 -9.34 1.37 6.05
N VAL A 97 -8.51 2.23 6.64
CA VAL A 97 -7.12 2.45 6.23
C VAL A 97 -6.17 2.16 7.37
N LEU A 98 -5.12 1.38 7.08
CA LEU A 98 -4.03 1.11 8.00
C LEU A 98 -2.72 1.64 7.39
N PRO A 99 -2.03 2.57 8.07
CA PRO A 99 -0.71 3.02 7.64
C PRO A 99 0.33 1.90 7.84
N PRO A 100 1.45 1.96 7.10
CA PRO A 100 2.54 1.01 7.27
C PRO A 100 3.13 1.09 8.69
N ARG A 101 3.36 -0.07 9.32
CA ARG A 101 4.06 -0.12 10.62
C ARG A 101 5.53 0.25 10.50
N TYR A 102 6.15 -0.09 9.37
CA TYR A 102 7.55 0.20 9.08
C TYR A 102 7.66 0.95 7.74
N PRO A 103 7.39 2.27 7.70
CA PRO A 103 7.40 3.03 6.45
C PRO A 103 8.74 2.90 5.70
N LEU A 104 8.66 2.92 4.37
CA LEU A 104 9.84 2.85 3.51
C LEU A 104 10.79 4.00 3.83
N SER A 105 12.06 3.66 4.08
CA SER A 105 13.09 4.67 4.22
C SER A 105 13.48 5.23 2.84
N TRP A 106 13.87 6.50 2.79
CA TRP A 106 14.22 7.18 1.53
C TRP A 106 15.28 6.41 0.73
N TYR A 107 16.28 5.84 1.39
CA TYR A 107 17.37 5.07 0.78
C TYR A 107 16.96 3.71 0.17
N GLU A 108 15.74 3.25 0.42
CA GLU A 108 15.21 2.03 -0.22
C GLU A 108 14.71 2.30 -1.65
N ASN A 109 14.66 3.56 -2.06
CA ASN A 109 14.31 3.95 -3.42
C ASN A 109 15.53 3.80 -4.35
N TYR A 110 15.51 2.78 -5.23
CA TYR A 110 16.60 2.50 -6.17
C TYR A 110 16.98 3.71 -7.06
N LEU A 111 16.03 4.60 -7.35
CA LEU A 111 16.28 5.81 -8.14
C LEU A 111 17.30 6.73 -7.47
N ILE A 112 17.34 6.76 -6.13
CA ILE A 112 18.31 7.56 -5.39
C ILE A 112 19.72 7.02 -5.61
N TRP A 113 19.90 5.69 -5.59
CA TRP A 113 21.18 5.06 -5.89
C TRP A 113 21.62 5.31 -7.32
N VAL A 114 20.69 5.26 -8.29
CA VAL A 114 20.98 5.61 -9.68
C VAL A 114 21.47 7.05 -9.79
N ILE A 115 20.81 8.00 -9.14
CA ILE A 115 21.22 9.41 -9.13
C ILE A 115 22.60 9.59 -8.48
N ILE A 116 22.85 8.95 -7.34
CA ILE A 116 24.16 9.00 -6.64
C ILE A 116 25.28 8.48 -7.55
N ILE A 117 25.07 7.34 -8.22
CA ILE A 117 26.05 6.74 -9.13
C ILE A 117 26.33 7.69 -10.31
N LEU A 118 25.29 8.29 -10.90
CA LEU A 118 25.47 9.25 -12.00
C LEU A 118 26.28 10.47 -11.57
N ILE A 119 26.00 11.04 -10.40
CA ILE A 119 26.76 12.18 -9.85
C ILE A 119 28.22 11.77 -9.61
N ALA A 120 28.46 10.59 -9.03
CA ALA A 120 29.80 10.09 -8.79
C ALA A 120 30.60 9.95 -10.10
N LEU A 121 29.99 9.41 -11.16
CA LEU A 121 30.62 9.30 -12.48
C LEU A 121 30.95 10.66 -13.09
N ILE A 122 30.10 11.67 -12.92
CA ILE A 122 30.36 13.04 -13.38
C ILE A 122 31.55 13.65 -12.62
N VAL A 123 31.59 13.49 -11.29
CA VAL A 123 32.69 14.00 -10.46
C VAL A 123 34.02 13.31 -10.82
N ILE A 124 34.00 11.99 -10.98
CA ILE A 124 35.19 11.20 -11.36
C ILE A 124 35.68 11.63 -12.76
N SER A 125 34.77 11.75 -13.74
CA SER A 125 35.18 12.16 -15.09
C SER A 125 35.74 13.58 -15.11
N GLY A 126 35.12 14.52 -14.39
CA GLY A 126 35.65 15.88 -14.24
C GLY A 126 37.02 15.90 -13.56
N PHE A 127 37.23 15.10 -12.52
CA PHE A 127 38.53 14.97 -11.85
C PHE A 127 39.61 14.40 -12.78
N LEU A 128 39.28 13.37 -13.56
CA LEU A 128 40.21 12.78 -14.54
C LEU A 128 40.59 13.78 -15.63
N ILE A 129 39.63 14.54 -16.16
CA ILE A 129 39.88 15.61 -17.14
C ILE A 129 40.79 16.68 -16.53
N TYR A 130 40.47 17.18 -15.34
CA TYR A 130 41.28 18.18 -14.64
C TYR A 130 42.74 17.71 -14.46
N ARG A 131 42.95 16.47 -14.01
CA ARG A 131 44.28 15.89 -13.85
C ARG A 131 45.05 15.78 -15.18
N PHE A 132 44.37 15.42 -16.26
CA PHE A 132 44.99 15.25 -17.58
C PHE A 132 45.41 16.58 -18.21
N TYR A 133 44.56 17.61 -18.13
CA TYR A 133 44.85 18.93 -18.69
C TYR A 133 45.73 19.80 -17.79
N GLY A 134 45.63 19.68 -16.46
CA GLY A 134 46.46 20.42 -15.52
C GLY A 134 47.94 20.04 -15.56
N GLY A 135 48.28 18.81 -15.94
CA GLY A 135 49.67 18.37 -16.10
C GLY A 135 50.39 18.92 -17.33
N LYS A 136 49.68 19.52 -18.29
CA LYS A 136 50.26 20.05 -19.55
C LYS A 136 50.75 21.49 -19.46
N ASN A 137 50.29 22.29 -18.49
CA ASN A 137 50.61 23.72 -18.38
C ASN A 137 51.83 24.05 -17.49
N SER A 138 52.60 23.04 -17.06
CA SER A 138 53.77 23.21 -16.18
C SER A 138 55.11 22.93 -16.88
N ARG A 139 55.20 23.10 -18.21
CA ARG A 139 56.46 23.02 -18.97
C ARG A 139 56.65 24.24 -19.84
#